data_AF-A0A7X1CWX9-F1
#
_entry.id   AF-A0A7X1CWX9-F1
#
_cell.length_a   1.000
_cell.length_b   1.000
_cell.length_c   1.000
_cell.angle_alpha   90.00
_cell.angle_beta   90.00
_cell.angle_gamma   90.00
#
_symmetry.space_group_name_H-M   'P 1'
#
loop_
_entity.id
_entity.type
_entity.pdbx_description
1 polymer ?
#
loop_
_entity_poly.entity_id
_entity_poly.type
_entity_poly.pdbx_seq_one_letter_code
_entity_poly.pdbx_strand_id
1 'polypeptide(L)'
;MLSFEEKKNIFDQYTELEAHPVSMGRINYHFPASVREKKIAVNHLHPNGNAFIYAPFLDDADKNGFVNVREATEAELKELLSGSISFLSTDGDEFEEGYEEAFRDAYRTVLILRYENKMWAIYADDHLEAIFPSREAADSYLMDEGFQ
;
A
#
# COMPACT_ATOMS: atom_id res chain seq x y z
N MET A 1 -13.29 25.61 -6.60
CA MET A 1 -13.59 24.29 -7.20
C MET A 1 -12.82 24.14 -8.51
N LEU A 2 -12.02 23.08 -8.63
CA LEU A 2 -11.31 22.75 -9.88
C LEU A 2 -12.27 22.13 -10.91
N SER A 3 -12.05 22.43 -12.19
CA SER A 3 -12.75 21.87 -13.33
C SER A 3 -12.38 20.42 -13.61
N PHE A 4 -13.13 19.77 -14.50
CA PHE A 4 -12.82 18.41 -14.98
C PHE A 4 -11.41 18.33 -15.56
N GLU A 5 -11.04 19.24 -16.47
CA GLU A 5 -9.72 19.23 -17.14
C GLU A 5 -8.59 19.47 -16.15
N GLU A 6 -8.77 20.35 -15.16
CA GLU A 6 -7.75 20.59 -14.12
C GLU A 6 -7.53 19.33 -13.26
N LYS A 7 -8.60 18.67 -12.80
CA LYS A 7 -8.46 17.43 -12.03
C LYS A 7 -7.89 16.30 -12.87
N LYS A 8 -8.33 16.18 -14.12
CA LYS A 8 -7.79 15.21 -15.08
C LYS A 8 -6.28 15.41 -15.25
N ASN A 9 -5.82 16.65 -15.46
CA ASN A 9 -4.41 16.96 -15.58
C ASN A 9 -3.60 16.66 -14.31
N ILE A 10 -4.21 16.79 -13.12
CA ILE A 10 -3.57 16.38 -11.86
C ILE A 10 -3.44 14.86 -11.80
N PHE A 11 -4.52 14.13 -12.10
CA PHE A 11 -4.50 12.66 -12.03
C PHE A 11 -3.59 12.04 -13.10
N ASP A 12 -3.54 12.62 -14.30
CA ASP A 12 -2.67 12.16 -15.39
C ASP A 12 -1.17 12.37 -15.10
N GLN A 13 -0.80 13.17 -14.08
CA GLN A 13 0.60 13.28 -13.63
C GLN A 13 1.08 12.03 -12.89
N TYR A 14 0.17 11.20 -12.38
CA TYR A 14 0.48 9.94 -11.71
C TYR A 14 0.58 8.83 -12.75
N THR A 15 1.78 8.64 -13.29
CA THR A 15 2.05 7.71 -14.40
C THR A 15 1.79 6.24 -14.08
N GLU A 16 1.74 5.90 -12.80
CA GLU A 16 1.37 4.59 -12.27
C GLU A 16 -0.15 4.31 -12.30
N LEU A 17 -0.96 5.33 -12.59
CA LEU A 17 -2.40 5.19 -12.75
C LEU A 17 -2.80 5.05 -14.22
N GLU A 18 -3.74 4.15 -14.48
CA GLU A 18 -4.37 3.99 -15.77
C GLU A 18 -5.73 4.68 -15.79
N ALA A 19 -5.96 5.54 -16.78
CA ALA A 19 -7.26 6.14 -17.03
C ALA A 19 -8.18 5.16 -17.79
N HIS A 20 -9.31 4.82 -17.18
CA HIS A 20 -10.34 3.93 -17.71
C HIS A 20 -11.63 4.73 -17.95
N PRO A 21 -11.95 5.12 -19.20
CA PRO A 21 -13.22 5.76 -19.51
C PRO A 21 -14.41 4.84 -19.20
N VAL A 22 -15.46 5.38 -18.60
CA VAL A 22 -16.69 4.66 -18.29
C VAL A 22 -17.92 5.42 -18.81
N SER A 23 -19.11 4.88 -18.56
CA SER A 23 -20.36 5.48 -19.05
C SER A 23 -20.55 6.93 -18.60
N MET A 24 -21.31 7.68 -19.40
CA MET A 24 -21.61 9.11 -19.18
C MET A 24 -20.38 10.04 -19.21
N GLY A 25 -19.33 9.66 -19.96
CA GLY A 25 -18.13 10.48 -20.14
C GLY A 25 -17.30 10.62 -18.87
N ARG A 26 -17.44 9.70 -17.91
CA ARG A 26 -16.62 9.68 -16.70
C ARG A 26 -15.33 8.91 -16.92
N ILE A 27 -14.36 9.12 -16.03
CA ILE A 27 -13.08 8.41 -16.03
C ILE A 27 -12.84 7.85 -14.63
N ASN A 28 -12.41 6.59 -14.56
CA ASN A 28 -11.82 6.00 -13.35
C ASN A 28 -10.30 5.95 -13.52
N TYR A 29 -9.56 6.12 -12.43
CA TYR A 29 -8.11 5.90 -12.41
C TYR A 29 -7.81 4.68 -11.58
N HIS A 30 -7.19 3.69 -12.21
CA HIS A 30 -6.84 2.43 -11.58
C HIS A 30 -5.34 2.40 -11.31
N PHE A 31 -4.93 1.89 -10.16
CA PHE A 31 -3.56 1.53 -9.83
C PHE A 31 -3.38 0.02 -10.05
N PRO A 32 -2.83 -0.42 -11.20
CA PRO A 32 -2.78 -1.83 -11.57
C PRO A 32 -1.85 -2.66 -10.67
N ALA A 33 -0.83 -2.00 -10.13
CA ALA A 33 0.18 -2.54 -9.23
C ALA A 33 -0.29 -2.67 -7.76
N SER A 34 -1.56 -2.39 -7.48
CA SER A 34 -2.13 -2.62 -6.15
C SER A 34 -1.90 -4.05 -5.70
N VAL A 35 -1.38 -4.21 -4.47
CA VAL A 35 -1.20 -5.50 -3.81
C VAL A 35 -2.48 -5.96 -3.09
N ARG A 36 -3.52 -5.10 -3.09
CA ARG A 36 -4.86 -5.41 -2.58
C ARG A 36 -5.78 -5.84 -3.71
N GLU A 37 -6.91 -6.47 -3.37
CA GLU A 37 -7.97 -6.80 -4.34
C GLU A 37 -8.49 -5.54 -5.07
N LYS A 38 -8.58 -4.42 -4.35
CA LYS A 38 -9.00 -3.13 -4.89
C LYS A 38 -7.91 -2.54 -5.78
N LYS A 39 -8.28 -2.07 -6.98
CA LYS A 39 -7.36 -1.36 -7.90
C LYS A 39 -7.78 0.08 -8.20
N ILE A 40 -8.93 0.55 -7.75
CA ILE A 40 -9.44 1.88 -8.11
C ILE A 40 -8.94 2.92 -7.11
N ALA A 41 -8.12 3.87 -7.57
CA ALA A 41 -7.63 5.01 -6.77
C ALA A 41 -8.56 6.23 -6.92
N VAL A 42 -9.05 6.51 -8.13
CA VAL A 42 -10.06 7.55 -8.38
C VAL A 42 -11.26 6.94 -9.08
N ASN A 43 -12.44 7.19 -8.54
CA ASN A 43 -13.71 6.72 -9.08
C ASN A 43 -14.52 7.90 -9.62
N HIS A 44 -15.10 7.71 -10.80
CA HIS A 44 -16.09 8.59 -11.41
C HIS A 44 -15.68 10.07 -11.49
N LEU A 45 -14.50 10.39 -12.02
CA LEU A 45 -14.21 11.76 -12.44
C LEU A 45 -15.24 12.15 -13.51
N HIS A 46 -16.20 12.98 -13.12
CA HIS A 46 -17.36 13.33 -13.91
C HIS A 46 -17.11 14.63 -14.67
N PRO A 47 -17.68 14.80 -15.88
CA PRO A 47 -17.62 16.06 -16.63
C PRO A 47 -18.06 17.33 -15.88
N ASN A 48 -18.66 17.21 -14.69
CA ASN A 48 -19.05 18.34 -13.84
C ASN A 48 -17.93 18.75 -12.85
N GLY A 49 -16.76 18.11 -12.94
CA GLY A 49 -15.60 18.35 -12.08
C GLY A 49 -15.60 17.57 -10.77
N ASN A 50 -16.64 16.81 -10.43
CA ASN A 50 -16.61 15.97 -9.23
C ASN A 50 -15.88 14.64 -9.47
N ALA A 51 -15.27 14.08 -8.43
CA ALA A 51 -14.68 12.74 -8.41
C ALA A 51 -14.73 12.19 -6.98
N PHE A 52 -14.34 10.93 -6.83
CA PHE A 52 -14.20 10.27 -5.54
C PHE A 52 -12.82 9.62 -5.45
N ILE A 53 -12.04 9.89 -4.40
CA ILE A 53 -10.72 9.27 -4.21
C ILE A 53 -10.83 8.18 -3.16
N TYR A 54 -10.24 7.02 -3.42
CA TYR A 54 -10.24 5.89 -2.48
C TYR A 54 -9.27 6.18 -1.34
N ALA A 55 -9.79 6.45 -0.15
CA ALA A 55 -9.02 6.78 1.04
C ALA A 55 -9.67 6.14 2.29
N PRO A 56 -9.74 4.80 2.38
CA PRO A 56 -10.41 4.10 3.49
C PRO A 56 -9.72 4.28 4.86
N PHE A 57 -8.52 4.87 4.86
CA PHE A 57 -7.74 5.22 6.04
C PHE A 57 -8.15 6.56 6.66
N LEU A 58 -9.11 7.29 6.06
CA LEU A 58 -9.66 8.53 6.59
C LEU A 58 -11.05 8.30 7.18
N ASP A 59 -11.33 8.91 8.32
CA ASP A 59 -12.64 8.82 8.99
C ASP A 59 -13.79 9.42 8.16
N ASP A 60 -13.48 10.39 7.30
CA ASP A 60 -14.44 11.05 6.41
C ASP A 60 -14.81 10.23 5.16
N ALA A 61 -14.19 9.05 4.97
CA ALA A 61 -14.50 8.18 3.86
C ALA A 61 -15.90 7.55 3.99
N ASP A 62 -16.58 7.36 2.86
CA ASP A 62 -17.86 6.65 2.85
C ASP A 62 -17.70 5.16 3.19
N LYS A 63 -18.83 4.44 3.28
CA LYS A 63 -18.86 2.99 3.53
C LYS A 63 -18.07 2.13 2.53
N ASN A 64 -17.70 2.69 1.38
CA ASN A 64 -16.93 2.02 0.34
C ASN A 64 -15.46 2.48 0.32
N GLY A 65 -15.05 3.32 1.29
CA GLY A 65 -13.72 3.87 1.42
C GLY A 65 -13.43 5.04 0.49
N PHE A 66 -14.44 5.76 0.00
CA PHE A 66 -14.24 6.90 -0.90
C PHE A 66 -14.53 8.25 -0.25
N VAL A 67 -13.68 9.23 -0.53
CA VAL A 67 -13.87 10.64 -0.17
C VAL A 67 -14.35 11.42 -1.39
N ASN A 68 -15.42 12.19 -1.22
CA ASN A 68 -15.93 13.09 -2.27
C ASN A 68 -15.00 14.31 -2.37
N VAL A 69 -14.44 14.54 -3.56
CA VAL A 69 -13.45 15.61 -3.77
C VAL A 69 -14.00 16.77 -4.59
N ARG A 70 -15.31 17.05 -4.53
CA ARG A 70 -15.95 18.12 -5.30
C ARG A 70 -15.22 19.45 -5.12
N GLU A 71 -15.07 19.87 -3.87
CA GLU A 71 -14.52 21.17 -3.48
C GLU A 71 -13.02 21.13 -3.15
N ALA A 72 -12.36 19.97 -3.31
CA ALA A 72 -10.95 19.81 -3.01
C ALA A 72 -10.07 20.72 -3.88
N THR A 73 -9.06 21.29 -3.25
CA THR A 73 -7.95 22.02 -3.87
C THR A 73 -6.97 21.06 -4.54
N GLU A 74 -6.06 21.59 -5.36
CA GLU A 74 -5.02 20.77 -6.00
C GLU A 74 -4.13 20.06 -4.96
N ALA A 75 -3.78 20.75 -3.87
CA ALA A 75 -2.96 20.17 -2.81
C ALA A 75 -3.66 19.00 -2.12
N GLU A 76 -4.93 19.16 -1.75
CA GLU A 76 -5.73 18.09 -1.13
C GLU A 76 -5.93 16.91 -2.08
N LEU A 77 -6.12 17.16 -3.38
CA LEU A 77 -6.21 16.08 -4.38
C LEU A 77 -4.90 15.28 -4.46
N LYS A 78 -3.75 15.96 -4.46
CA LYS A 78 -2.44 15.31 -4.51
C LYS A 78 -2.17 14.51 -3.24
N GLU A 79 -2.54 15.05 -2.08
CA GLU A 79 -2.41 14.37 -0.79
C GLU A 79 -3.29 13.11 -0.74
N LEU A 80 -4.57 13.24 -1.05
CA LEU A 80 -5.51 12.11 -1.08
C LEU A 80 -5.08 11.04 -2.08
N LEU A 81 -4.63 11.42 -3.27
CA LEU A 81 -4.23 10.47 -4.30
C LEU A 81 -2.93 9.76 -3.93
N SER A 82 -1.95 10.47 -3.37
CA SER A 82 -0.70 9.86 -2.88
C SER A 82 -0.97 8.89 -1.73
N GLY A 83 -1.86 9.27 -0.80
CA GLY A 83 -2.31 8.37 0.27
C GLY A 83 -3.05 7.15 -0.26
N SER A 84 -3.89 7.32 -1.29
CA SER A 84 -4.58 6.22 -1.97
C SER A 84 -3.59 5.22 -2.56
N ILE A 85 -2.61 5.70 -3.34
CA ILE A 85 -1.59 4.87 -3.97
C ILE A 85 -0.74 4.16 -2.90
N SER A 86 -0.31 4.88 -1.87
CA SER A 86 0.44 4.30 -0.74
C SER A 86 -0.36 3.18 -0.08
N PHE A 87 -1.62 3.44 0.28
CA PHE A 87 -2.49 2.43 0.90
C PHE A 87 -2.70 1.21 0.00
N LEU A 88 -2.84 1.40 -1.32
CA LEU A 88 -3.00 0.31 -2.28
C LEU A 88 -1.69 -0.44 -2.56
N SER A 89 -0.54 0.16 -2.27
CA SER A 89 0.79 -0.44 -2.46
C SER A 89 1.23 -1.34 -1.30
N THR A 90 0.62 -1.19 -0.12
CA THR A 90 0.77 -2.11 1.01
C THR A 90 -0.49 -2.97 1.17
N ASP A 91 -0.35 -4.20 1.66
CA ASP A 91 -1.48 -5.05 2.06
C ASP A 91 -1.94 -4.79 3.51
N GLY A 92 -1.28 -3.86 4.20
CA GLY A 92 -1.57 -3.44 5.57
C GLY A 92 -0.63 -4.04 6.60
N ASP A 93 0.30 -4.90 6.18
CA ASP A 93 1.38 -5.38 7.04
C ASP A 93 2.48 -4.31 7.16
N GLU A 94 3.09 -4.23 8.34
CA GLU A 94 4.15 -3.26 8.64
C GLU A 94 5.45 -3.54 7.88
N PHE A 95 5.60 -4.77 7.38
CA PHE A 95 6.79 -5.27 6.70
C PHE A 95 6.45 -5.65 5.26
N GLU A 96 7.35 -5.29 4.35
CA GLU A 96 7.23 -5.72 2.96
C GLU A 96 7.65 -7.19 2.81
N GLU A 97 6.92 -7.91 1.97
CA GLU A 97 7.26 -9.28 1.57
C GLU A 97 8.70 -9.33 1.02
N GLY A 98 9.53 -10.23 1.57
CA GLY A 98 10.95 -10.34 1.26
C GLY A 98 11.87 -9.45 2.11
N TYR A 99 11.35 -8.75 3.12
CA TYR A 99 12.19 -8.11 4.14
C TYR A 99 13.12 -9.14 4.79
N GLU A 100 14.39 -8.76 4.99
CA GLU A 100 15.40 -9.61 5.62
C GLU A 100 16.21 -8.84 6.67
N GLU A 101 16.53 -9.53 7.76
CA GLU A 101 17.43 -9.06 8.82
C GLU A 101 18.35 -10.19 9.27
N ALA A 102 19.65 -9.88 9.43
CA ALA A 102 20.66 -10.87 9.78
C ALA A 102 21.04 -10.77 11.26
N PHE A 103 20.95 -11.89 11.98
CA PHE A 103 21.31 -12.01 13.38
C PHE A 103 22.56 -12.85 13.56
N ARG A 104 23.37 -12.55 14.58
CA ARG A 104 24.65 -13.21 14.85
C ARG A 104 24.77 -13.66 16.30
N ASP A 105 25.37 -14.84 16.49
CA ASP A 105 25.73 -15.33 17.82
C ASP A 105 27.20 -14.98 18.19
N ALA A 106 27.61 -15.37 19.40
CA ALA A 106 28.98 -15.20 19.88
C ALA A 106 30.04 -15.99 19.09
N TYR A 107 29.63 -17.01 18.34
CA TYR A 107 30.48 -17.88 17.51
C TYR A 107 30.56 -17.43 16.05
N ARG A 108 29.91 -16.31 15.70
CA ARG A 108 29.78 -15.74 14.34
C ARG A 108 28.92 -16.57 13.39
N THR A 109 28.08 -17.46 13.91
CA THR A 109 26.97 -18.05 13.17
C THR A 109 26.01 -16.95 12.75
N VAL A 110 25.41 -17.05 11.56
CA VAL A 110 24.46 -16.09 11.03
C VAL A 110 23.12 -16.79 10.80
N LEU A 111 22.04 -16.20 11.31
CA LEU A 111 20.68 -16.54 10.92
C LEU A 111 20.04 -15.37 10.18
N ILE A 112 19.21 -15.66 9.19
CA ILE A 112 18.44 -14.66 8.44
C ILE A 112 16.98 -14.78 8.85
N LEU A 113 16.45 -13.72 9.46
CA LEU A 113 15.02 -13.53 9.66
C LEU A 113 14.45 -12.92 8.37
N ARG A 114 13.48 -13.59 7.75
CA ARG A 114 12.80 -13.15 6.53
C ARG A 114 11.29 -13.04 6.76
N TYR A 115 10.69 -11.96 6.27
CA TYR A 115 9.23 -11.85 6.19
C TYR A 115 8.75 -12.41 4.85
N GLU A 116 8.03 -13.52 4.89
CA GLU A 116 7.48 -14.17 3.69
C GLU A 116 6.16 -14.89 3.99
N ASN A 117 5.24 -14.86 3.02
CA ASN A 117 3.89 -15.40 3.10
C ASN A 117 3.14 -14.96 4.36
N LYS A 118 3.32 -13.69 4.76
CA LYS A 118 2.80 -13.10 6.01
C LYS A 118 3.29 -13.78 7.29
N MET A 119 4.43 -14.46 7.24
CA MET A 119 5.07 -15.12 8.37
C MET A 119 6.54 -14.74 8.47
N TRP A 120 7.12 -15.02 9.63
CA TRP A 120 8.52 -14.75 9.94
C TRP A 120 9.30 -16.05 9.91
N ALA A 121 10.06 -16.25 8.83
CA ALA A 121 10.88 -17.43 8.61
C ALA A 121 12.32 -17.15 9.05
N ILE A 122 12.95 -18.09 9.73
CA ILE A 122 14.36 -18.03 10.13
C ILE A 122 15.13 -19.05 9.30
N TYR A 123 16.22 -18.61 8.69
CA TYR A 123 17.09 -19.42 7.86
C TYR A 123 18.51 -19.51 8.42
N ALA A 124 19.10 -20.69 8.34
CA ALA A 124 20.54 -20.92 8.44
C ALA A 124 21.09 -21.17 7.03
N ASP A 125 21.81 -20.20 6.48
CA ASP A 125 22.13 -20.14 5.05
C ASP A 125 20.85 -20.28 4.19
N ASP A 126 20.72 -21.35 3.41
CA ASP A 126 19.53 -21.64 2.57
C ASP A 126 18.54 -22.63 3.23
N HIS A 127 18.77 -23.04 4.47
CA HIS A 127 17.92 -24.01 5.18
C HIS A 127 16.95 -23.30 6.12
N LEU A 128 15.67 -23.61 5.98
CA LEU A 128 14.62 -23.13 6.89
C LEU A 128 14.74 -23.83 8.25
N GLU A 129 14.93 -23.04 9.31
CA GLU A 129 15.03 -23.52 10.69
C GLU A 129 13.67 -23.46 11.41
N ALA A 130 12.99 -22.31 11.34
CA ALA A 130 11.74 -22.08 12.05
C ALA A 130 10.85 -21.07 11.33
N ILE A 131 9.54 -21.11 11.59
CA ILE A 131 8.56 -20.14 11.10
C ILE A 131 7.66 -19.69 12.25
N PHE A 132 7.42 -18.38 12.34
CA PHE A 132 6.62 -17.75 13.37
C PHE A 132 5.51 -16.87 12.78
N PRO A 133 4.36 -16.77 13.46
CA PRO A 133 3.25 -15.91 13.01
C PRO A 133 3.46 -14.43 13.33
N SER A 134 4.44 -14.07 14.16
CA SER A 134 4.73 -12.67 14.53
C SER A 134 6.23 -12.44 14.70
N ARG A 135 6.63 -11.17 14.54
CA ARG A 135 8.04 -10.77 14.66
C ARG A 135 8.55 -11.00 16.07
N GLU A 136 7.74 -10.67 17.07
CA GLU A 136 8.10 -10.80 18.48
C GLU A 136 8.37 -12.26 18.87
N ALA A 137 7.62 -13.21 18.30
CA ALA A 137 7.84 -14.63 18.53
C ALA A 137 9.15 -15.12 17.90
N ALA A 138 9.49 -14.63 16.70
CA ALA A 138 10.76 -14.93 16.05
C ALA A 138 11.95 -14.31 16.80
N ASP A 139 11.83 -13.05 17.22
CA ASP A 139 12.83 -12.34 18.00
C ASP A 139 13.07 -13.04 19.35
N SER A 140 12.02 -13.50 20.03
CA SER A 140 12.14 -14.28 21.28
C SER A 140 12.93 -15.57 21.07
N TYR A 141 12.68 -16.29 19.97
CA TYR A 141 13.43 -17.51 19.64
C TYR A 141 14.91 -17.20 19.37
N LEU A 142 15.21 -16.16 18.60
CA LEU A 142 16.58 -15.73 18.32
C LEU A 142 17.33 -15.37 19.61
N MET A 143 16.68 -14.62 20.50
CA MET A 143 17.26 -14.25 21.80
C MET A 143 17.53 -15.47 22.68
N ASP A 144 16.59 -16.43 22.75
CA ASP A 144 16.75 -17.67 23.54
C ASP A 144 17.91 -18.54 23.02
N GLU A 145 18.14 -18.56 21.70
CA GLU A 145 19.26 -19.24 21.05
C GLU A 145 20.57 -18.43 21.08
N GLY A 146 20.56 -17.19 21.60
CA GLY A 146 21.74 -16.35 21.78
C GLY A 146 22.16 -15.52 20.57
N PHE A 147 21.26 -15.30 19.62
CA PHE A 147 21.44 -14.47 18.44
C PHE A 147 21.02 -13.01 18.69
N GLN A 148 21.73 -12.05 18.08
CA GLN A 148 21.53 -10.59 18.22
C GLN A 148 21.79 -9.83 16.91
#